data_AF-A0A354Z0H3-F1
#
_entry.id   AF-A0A354Z0H3-F1
#
_cell.length_a   1.000
_cell.length_b   1.000
_cell.length_c   1.000
_cell.angle_alpha   90.00
_cell.angle_beta   90.00
_cell.angle_gamma   90.00
#
_symmetry.space_group_name_H-M   'P 1'
#
loop_
_entity.id
_entity.type
_entity.pdbx_description
1 polymer ?
#
loop_
_entity_poly.entity_id
_entity_poly.type
_entity_poly.pdbx_seq_one_letter_code
_entity_poly.pdbx_strand_id
1 'polypeptide(L)'
;EVYPHMQGSLPARQVGLACGLTVESSAVNINQNCTSAMRALEIAAHNIILGKTEIALVVGTESMTNVPYMLAKARMGYRLNAGILEDALIQDALFCGFTGGHMAITAENVAEKYGITREECDELGLISHQRATAAVQNGTFKREVVPVEIKGKKGKVTYYENDEHMIPDANLEAMSKLPPAFKKGGVVTAANASGINDGAAGAVIMSKEKAEKLGIKPLMKLINICGAGMEPTLMGLGPAVAIPKCLKQANM
;
A
#
# COMPACT_ATOMS: atom_id res chain seq x y z
N GLU A 1 -16.89 -12.60 -3.06
CA GLU A 1 -16.98 -11.13 -3.22
C GLU A 1 -16.77 -10.51 -1.85
N VAL A 2 -15.92 -9.49 -1.75
CA VAL A 2 -15.72 -8.70 -0.51
C VAL A 2 -16.03 -7.26 -0.89
N TYR A 3 -16.97 -6.63 -0.20
CA TYR A 3 -17.39 -5.27 -0.51
C TYR A 3 -16.46 -4.26 0.17
N PRO A 4 -15.81 -3.36 -0.59
CA PRO A 4 -15.00 -2.30 0.01
C PRO A 4 -15.91 -1.23 0.63
N HIS A 5 -15.43 -0.63 1.72
CA HIS A 5 -16.20 0.33 2.52
C HIS A 5 -16.48 1.63 1.76
N MET A 6 -17.73 1.79 1.30
CA MET A 6 -18.24 3.01 0.65
C MET A 6 -17.51 3.48 -0.62
N GLN A 7 -16.76 2.61 -1.30
CA GLN A 7 -16.06 2.95 -2.55
C GLN A 7 -16.94 2.80 -3.83
N GLY A 8 -18.22 2.48 -3.66
CA GLY A 8 -19.15 2.19 -4.76
C GLY A 8 -18.99 0.78 -5.33
N SER A 9 -19.80 0.45 -6.34
CA SER A 9 -19.74 -0.86 -7.00
C SER A 9 -18.51 -0.95 -7.90
N LEU A 10 -17.70 -1.98 -7.71
CA LEU A 10 -16.49 -2.29 -8.48
C LEU A 10 -15.56 -1.08 -8.75
N PRO A 11 -14.90 -0.50 -7.74
CA PRO A 11 -13.96 0.61 -7.88
C PRO A 11 -12.99 0.55 -9.08
N ALA A 12 -12.38 -0.60 -9.37
CA ALA A 12 -11.49 -0.74 -10.53
C ALA A 12 -12.18 -0.41 -11.87
N ARG A 13 -13.49 -0.69 -11.98
CA ARG A 13 -14.28 -0.33 -13.16
C ARG A 13 -14.55 1.17 -13.23
N GLN A 14 -14.85 1.80 -12.09
CA GLN A 14 -15.02 3.25 -12.01
C GLN A 14 -13.74 3.97 -12.43
N VAL A 15 -12.58 3.51 -11.92
CA VAL A 15 -11.26 4.03 -12.30
C VAL A 15 -11.00 3.82 -13.79
N GLY A 16 -11.20 2.60 -14.31
CA GLY A 16 -10.96 2.31 -15.73
C GLY A 16 -11.77 3.23 -16.66
N LEU A 17 -13.07 3.39 -16.40
CA LEU A 17 -13.93 4.27 -17.20
C LEU A 17 -13.54 5.75 -17.05
N ALA A 18 -13.18 6.20 -15.85
CA ALA A 18 -12.70 7.57 -15.61
C ALA A 18 -11.36 7.85 -16.33
N CYS A 19 -10.51 6.83 -16.49
CA CYS A 19 -9.29 6.89 -17.29
C CYS A 19 -9.54 6.81 -18.81
N GLY A 20 -10.79 6.69 -19.26
CA GLY A 20 -11.15 6.64 -20.68
C GLY A 20 -11.05 5.25 -21.32
N LEU A 21 -10.97 4.18 -20.54
CA LEU A 21 -11.07 2.82 -21.09
C LEU A 21 -12.48 2.57 -21.65
N THR A 22 -12.58 1.74 -22.67
CA THR A 22 -13.87 1.47 -23.33
C THR A 22 -14.81 0.66 -22.43
N VAL A 23 -16.10 0.67 -22.75
CA VAL A 23 -17.10 -0.05 -21.96
C VAL A 23 -16.94 -1.58 -22.03
N GLU A 24 -16.25 -2.08 -23.04
CA GLU A 24 -15.93 -3.51 -23.20
C GLU A 24 -14.75 -3.96 -22.31
N SER A 25 -13.99 -3.02 -21.74
CA SER A 25 -12.84 -3.32 -20.90
C SER A 25 -13.25 -3.98 -19.58
N SER A 26 -12.77 -5.20 -19.31
CA SER A 26 -13.01 -5.90 -18.04
C SER A 26 -12.20 -5.30 -16.88
N ALA A 27 -12.74 -5.34 -15.66
CA ALA A 27 -12.04 -4.89 -14.46
C ALA A 27 -12.33 -5.83 -13.28
N VAL A 28 -11.38 -5.91 -12.33
CA VAL A 28 -11.52 -6.68 -11.10
C VAL A 28 -10.83 -5.95 -9.96
N ASN A 29 -11.42 -6.01 -8.76
CA ASN A 29 -10.78 -5.55 -7.54
C ASN A 29 -10.02 -6.71 -6.89
N ILE A 30 -8.78 -6.45 -6.49
CA ILE A 30 -7.93 -7.42 -5.81
C ILE A 30 -7.62 -6.87 -4.43
N ASN A 31 -7.92 -7.64 -3.39
CA ASN A 31 -7.49 -7.34 -2.03
C ASN A 31 -6.53 -8.45 -1.55
N GLN A 32 -5.30 -8.03 -1.25
CA GLN A 32 -4.27 -8.80 -0.57
C GLN A 32 -3.49 -7.86 0.39
N ASN A 33 -4.23 -7.02 1.13
CA ASN A 33 -3.72 -5.97 2.02
C ASN A 33 -2.60 -5.14 1.36
N CYS A 34 -1.47 -4.93 2.04
CA CYS A 34 -0.33 -4.13 1.56
C CYS A 34 0.24 -4.62 0.21
N THR A 35 -0.08 -5.85 -0.22
CA THR A 35 0.42 -6.45 -1.46
C THR A 35 -0.60 -6.45 -2.60
N SER A 36 -1.77 -5.82 -2.42
CA SER A 36 -2.88 -5.83 -3.39
C SER A 36 -2.47 -5.41 -4.81
N ALA A 37 -1.72 -4.31 -4.94
CA ALA A 37 -1.27 -3.82 -6.24
C ALA A 37 -0.26 -4.77 -6.92
N MET A 38 0.65 -5.36 -6.15
CA MET A 38 1.59 -6.37 -6.65
C MET A 38 0.87 -7.65 -7.07
N ARG A 39 -0.17 -8.07 -6.34
CA ARG A 39 -1.02 -9.20 -6.73
C ARG A 39 -1.82 -8.91 -8.00
N ALA A 40 -2.33 -7.69 -8.15
CA ALA A 40 -3.00 -7.27 -9.38
C ALA A 40 -2.03 -7.30 -10.57
N LEU A 41 -0.78 -6.86 -10.39
CA LEU A 41 0.29 -6.97 -11.38
C LEU A 41 0.56 -8.43 -11.76
N GLU A 42 0.67 -9.33 -10.78
CA GLU A 42 0.85 -10.77 -11.02
C GLU A 42 -0.29 -11.36 -11.84
N ILE A 43 -1.55 -11.08 -11.48
CA ILE A 43 -2.73 -11.57 -12.20
C ILE A 43 -2.74 -11.05 -13.64
N ALA A 44 -2.46 -9.76 -13.83
CA ALA A 44 -2.45 -9.16 -15.15
C ALA A 44 -1.31 -9.72 -16.03
N ALA A 45 -0.11 -9.92 -15.46
CA ALA A 45 1.00 -10.56 -16.14
C ALA A 45 0.68 -12.01 -16.54
N HIS A 46 0.09 -12.80 -15.63
CA HIS A 46 -0.35 -14.15 -15.95
C HIS A 46 -1.42 -14.20 -17.04
N ASN A 47 -2.37 -13.26 -17.06
CA ASN A 47 -3.35 -13.17 -18.13
C ASN A 47 -2.69 -12.89 -19.49
N ILE A 48 -1.64 -12.05 -19.52
CA ILE A 48 -0.85 -11.79 -20.72
C ILE A 48 -0.11 -13.05 -21.18
N ILE A 49 0.57 -13.73 -20.26
CA ILE A 49 1.31 -14.98 -20.53
C ILE A 49 0.37 -16.07 -21.07
N LEU A 50 -0.85 -16.16 -20.53
CA LEU A 50 -1.87 -17.11 -20.96
C LEU A 50 -2.61 -16.68 -22.25
N GLY A 51 -2.26 -15.55 -22.86
CA GLY A 51 -2.90 -15.06 -24.08
C GLY A 51 -4.35 -14.56 -23.89
N LYS A 52 -4.78 -14.29 -22.65
CA LYS A 52 -6.14 -13.81 -22.33
C LYS A 52 -6.30 -12.30 -22.51
N THR A 53 -5.21 -11.55 -22.38
CA THR A 53 -5.17 -10.11 -22.63
C THR A 53 -3.81 -9.74 -23.22
N GLU A 54 -3.74 -8.65 -23.99
CA GLU A 54 -2.48 -8.15 -24.55
C GLU A 54 -1.97 -6.89 -23.83
N ILE A 55 -2.89 -6.16 -23.17
CA ILE A 55 -2.65 -4.89 -22.49
C ILE A 55 -3.49 -4.88 -21.22
N ALA A 56 -2.90 -4.47 -20.09
CA ALA A 56 -3.63 -4.27 -18.85
C ALA A 56 -3.17 -3.00 -18.13
N LEU A 57 -4.12 -2.28 -17.55
CA LEU A 57 -3.88 -1.21 -16.60
C LEU A 57 -3.97 -1.80 -15.19
N VAL A 58 -2.90 -1.68 -14.41
CA VAL A 58 -2.84 -2.08 -13.01
C VAL A 58 -2.78 -0.81 -12.18
N VAL A 59 -3.69 -0.66 -11.21
CA VAL A 59 -3.73 0.48 -10.29
C VAL A 59 -3.81 -0.04 -8.87
N GLY A 60 -2.89 0.40 -8.02
CA GLY A 60 -3.05 0.40 -6.57
C GLY A 60 -3.53 1.76 -6.14
N THR A 61 -4.61 1.83 -5.36
CA THR A 61 -5.14 3.08 -4.83
C THR A 61 -5.67 2.84 -3.45
N GLU A 62 -5.47 3.80 -2.56
CA GLU A 62 -6.09 3.82 -1.25
C GLU A 62 -6.35 5.25 -0.80
N SER A 63 -7.43 5.43 -0.05
CA SER A 63 -7.61 6.64 0.75
C SER A 63 -7.98 6.27 2.17
N MET A 64 -6.96 6.06 3.00
CA MET A 64 -7.14 5.68 4.40
C MET A 64 -7.85 6.79 5.19
N THR A 65 -7.68 8.06 4.80
CA THR A 65 -8.38 9.21 5.43
C THR A 65 -9.90 9.14 5.24
N ASN A 66 -10.37 8.57 4.14
CA ASN A 66 -11.79 8.52 3.81
C ASN A 66 -12.48 7.20 4.22
N VAL A 67 -11.77 6.31 4.93
CA VAL A 67 -12.36 5.06 5.41
C VAL A 67 -13.41 5.37 6.50
N PRO A 68 -14.65 4.86 6.36
CA PRO A 68 -15.73 5.20 7.28
C PRO A 68 -15.64 4.41 8.59
N TYR A 69 -16.27 4.94 9.64
CA TYR A 69 -16.65 4.12 10.79
C TYR A 69 -17.89 3.27 10.49
N MET A 70 -18.02 2.13 11.16
CA MET A 70 -19.09 1.15 10.95
C MET A 70 -19.85 0.78 12.22
N LEU A 71 -21.13 0.47 12.04
CA LEU A 71 -21.98 -0.15 13.07
C LEU A 71 -22.34 -1.57 12.62
N ALA A 72 -21.54 -2.56 13.02
CA ALA A 72 -21.61 -3.93 12.50
C ALA A 72 -22.99 -4.58 12.65
N LYS A 73 -23.74 -4.26 13.71
CA LYS A 73 -25.07 -4.86 13.98
C LYS A 73 -26.22 -3.99 13.50
N ALA A 74 -25.98 -2.80 12.94
CA ALA A 74 -27.05 -1.87 12.57
C ALA A 74 -28.03 -2.47 11.55
N ARG A 75 -27.53 -3.30 10.62
CA ARG A 75 -28.36 -3.96 9.62
C ARG A 75 -29.38 -4.95 10.22
N MET A 76 -28.99 -5.68 11.27
CA MET A 76 -29.83 -6.69 11.92
C MET A 76 -30.52 -6.18 13.19
N GLY A 77 -30.15 -4.99 13.65
CA GLY A 77 -30.66 -4.38 14.88
C GLY A 77 -29.82 -4.73 16.12
N TYR A 78 -29.67 -3.77 17.03
CA TYR A 78 -28.98 -3.94 18.31
C TYR A 78 -29.87 -4.47 19.44
N ARG A 79 -31.21 -4.49 19.24
CA ARG A 79 -32.25 -4.83 20.23
C ARG A 79 -32.27 -3.92 21.47
N LEU A 80 -31.26 -3.97 22.33
CA LEU A 80 -31.13 -3.19 23.57
C LEU A 80 -29.64 -3.04 23.93
N ASN A 81 -29.27 -1.96 24.63
CA ASN A 81 -27.91 -1.57 25.03
C ASN A 81 -27.09 -0.83 23.96
N ALA A 82 -25.94 -0.30 24.38
CA ALA A 82 -25.02 0.45 23.54
C ALA A 82 -24.38 -0.43 22.44
N GLY A 83 -24.18 0.17 21.27
CA GLY A 83 -23.35 -0.40 20.20
C GLY A 83 -21.94 0.16 20.22
N ILE A 84 -21.02 -0.57 19.58
CA ILE A 84 -19.65 -0.11 19.33
C ILE A 84 -19.61 0.48 17.91
N LEU A 85 -19.07 1.70 17.81
CA LEU A 85 -18.72 2.32 16.55
C LEU A 85 -17.30 1.88 16.19
N GLU A 86 -17.18 1.03 15.19
CA GLU A 86 -15.93 0.38 14.80
C GLU A 86 -15.21 1.21 13.74
N ASP A 87 -13.89 1.34 13.87
CA ASP A 87 -13.06 1.94 12.83
C ASP A 87 -12.76 0.90 11.74
N ALA A 88 -13.33 1.05 10.54
CA ALA A 88 -13.15 0.07 9.46
C ALA A 88 -11.69 -0.03 9.02
N LEU A 89 -10.91 1.06 9.11
CA LEU A 89 -9.51 1.03 8.72
C LEU A 89 -8.73 0.08 9.64
N ILE A 90 -9.01 0.15 10.95
CA ILE A 90 -8.41 -0.76 11.91
C ILE A 90 -8.87 -2.19 11.64
N GLN A 91 -10.18 -2.41 11.51
CA GLN A 91 -10.73 -3.77 11.40
C GLN A 91 -10.30 -4.50 10.13
N ASP A 92 -10.25 -3.80 8.99
CA ASP A 92 -10.02 -4.44 7.69
C ASP A 92 -8.57 -4.44 7.24
N ALA A 93 -7.75 -3.48 7.70
CA ALA A 93 -6.36 -3.35 7.26
C ALA A 93 -5.32 -3.56 8.36
N LEU A 94 -5.62 -3.16 9.61
CA LEU A 94 -4.61 -3.03 10.67
C LEU A 94 -4.82 -3.95 11.87
N PHE A 95 -5.81 -4.84 11.83
CA PHE A 95 -6.10 -5.81 12.88
C PHE A 95 -6.03 -7.24 12.34
N CYS A 96 -5.51 -8.17 13.15
CA CYS A 96 -5.58 -9.59 12.83
C CYS A 96 -5.96 -10.38 14.07
N GLY A 97 -7.03 -11.17 13.94
CA GLY A 97 -7.48 -12.07 15.00
C GLY A 97 -6.43 -13.12 15.38
N PHE A 98 -5.56 -13.53 14.44
CA PHE A 98 -4.49 -14.50 14.71
C PHE A 98 -3.31 -13.90 15.47
N THR A 99 -3.09 -12.58 15.39
CA THR A 99 -2.01 -11.90 16.13
C THR A 99 -2.50 -11.29 17.44
N GLY A 100 -3.82 -11.33 17.70
CA GLY A 100 -4.43 -10.81 18.92
C GLY A 100 -4.40 -9.28 19.03
N GLY A 101 -4.22 -8.55 17.93
CA GLY A 101 -4.11 -7.10 18.00
C GLY A 101 -3.70 -6.39 16.69
N HIS A 102 -3.25 -5.15 16.87
CA HIS A 102 -2.81 -4.26 15.81
C HIS A 102 -1.58 -4.82 15.06
N MET A 103 -1.49 -4.58 13.74
CA MET A 103 -0.40 -5.10 12.88
C MET A 103 0.99 -4.71 13.38
N ALA A 104 1.13 -3.53 13.99
CA ALA A 104 2.40 -3.08 14.54
C ALA A 104 2.94 -3.96 15.68
N ILE A 105 2.09 -4.76 16.35
CA ILE A 105 2.57 -5.76 17.32
C ILE A 105 3.45 -6.82 16.63
N THR A 106 3.21 -7.11 15.36
CA THR A 106 4.07 -8.04 14.61
C THR A 106 5.47 -7.49 14.40
N ALA A 107 5.63 -6.16 14.30
CA ALA A 107 6.95 -5.52 14.23
C ALA A 107 7.70 -5.64 15.58
N GLU A 108 6.98 -5.45 16.70
CA GLU A 108 7.54 -5.71 18.04
C GLU A 108 7.97 -7.17 18.21
N ASN A 109 7.17 -8.12 17.73
CA ASN A 109 7.52 -9.55 17.78
C ASN A 109 8.77 -9.88 16.96
N VAL A 110 8.91 -9.28 15.78
CA VAL A 110 10.12 -9.42 14.96
C VAL A 110 11.32 -8.83 15.68
N ALA A 111 11.19 -7.63 16.24
CA ALA A 111 12.28 -6.99 16.98
C ALA A 111 12.73 -7.84 18.17
N GLU A 112 11.79 -8.33 18.98
CA GLU A 112 12.08 -9.22 20.11
C GLU A 112 12.75 -10.53 19.68
N LYS A 113 12.28 -11.14 18.59
CA LYS A 113 12.82 -12.41 18.09
C LYS A 113 14.26 -12.30 17.60
N TYR A 114 14.62 -11.17 16.98
CA TYR A 114 15.94 -10.97 16.38
C TYR A 114 16.85 -10.04 17.20
N GLY A 115 16.39 -9.55 18.35
CA GLY A 115 17.14 -8.62 19.19
C GLY A 115 17.35 -7.24 18.55
N ILE A 116 16.44 -6.81 17.67
CA ILE A 116 16.51 -5.49 17.02
C ILE A 116 16.21 -4.44 18.08
N THR A 117 17.13 -3.50 18.23
CA THR A 117 17.07 -2.45 19.24
C THR A 117 16.26 -1.25 18.77
N ARG A 118 15.79 -0.46 19.73
CA ARG A 118 15.13 0.82 19.46
C ARG A 118 16.02 1.78 18.67
N GLU A 119 17.32 1.80 18.97
CA GLU A 119 18.30 2.66 18.31
C GLU A 119 18.45 2.30 16.83
N GLU A 120 18.58 1.01 16.50
CA GLU A 120 18.62 0.54 15.10
C GLU A 120 17.33 0.88 14.33
N CYS A 121 16.16 0.77 14.96
CA CYS A 121 14.90 1.19 14.35
C CYS A 121 14.87 2.69 14.06
N ASP A 122 15.31 3.52 15.00
CA ASP A 122 15.33 4.98 14.84
C ASP A 122 16.38 5.43 13.81
N GLU A 123 17.54 4.78 13.76
CA GLU A 123 18.57 5.03 12.74
C GLU A 123 18.05 4.72 11.32
N LEU A 124 17.37 3.59 11.14
CA LEU A 124 16.78 3.25 9.85
C LEU A 124 15.67 4.23 9.47
N GLY A 125 14.82 4.61 10.42
CA GLY A 125 13.80 5.63 10.22
C GLY A 125 14.41 6.98 9.80
N LEU A 126 15.49 7.40 10.46
CA LEU A 126 16.22 8.63 10.15
C LEU A 126 16.76 8.62 8.72
N ILE A 127 17.41 7.52 8.31
CA ILE A 127 17.92 7.33 6.95
C ILE A 127 16.78 7.45 5.93
N SER A 128 15.62 6.85 6.23
CA SER A 128 14.44 6.92 5.36
C SER A 128 13.95 8.35 5.17
N HIS A 129 13.74 9.09 6.27
CA HIS A 129 13.29 10.49 6.22
C HIS A 129 14.28 11.38 5.47
N GLN A 130 15.57 11.27 5.76
CA GLN A 130 16.61 12.06 5.09
C GLN A 130 16.66 11.80 3.58
N ARG A 131 16.56 10.52 3.16
CA ARG A 131 16.54 10.16 1.73
C ARG A 131 15.29 10.67 1.02
N ALA A 132 14.12 10.53 1.63
CA ALA A 132 12.87 11.02 1.06
C ALA A 132 12.87 12.55 0.93
N THR A 133 13.32 13.27 1.95
CA THR A 133 13.45 14.73 1.93
C THR A 133 14.42 15.18 0.84
N ALA A 134 15.59 14.53 0.73
CA ALA A 134 16.55 14.84 -0.32
C ALA A 134 15.99 14.57 -1.73
N ALA A 135 15.24 13.48 -1.91
CA ALA A 135 14.62 13.10 -3.18
C ALA A 135 13.53 14.09 -3.63
N VAL A 136 12.77 14.66 -2.70
CA VAL A 136 11.82 15.74 -3.02
C VAL A 136 12.57 17.04 -3.35
N GLN A 137 13.54 17.44 -2.53
CA GLN A 137 14.29 18.69 -2.73
C GLN A 137 15.08 18.71 -4.05
N ASN A 138 15.68 17.58 -4.43
CA ASN A 138 16.43 17.48 -5.68
C ASN A 138 15.56 17.13 -6.90
N GLY A 139 14.25 16.92 -6.70
CA GLY A 139 13.28 16.64 -7.78
C GLY A 139 13.35 15.23 -8.36
N THR A 140 13.91 14.24 -7.65
CA THR A 140 13.97 12.83 -8.10
C THR A 140 12.59 12.29 -8.46
N PHE A 141 11.57 12.60 -7.65
CA PHE A 141 10.21 12.08 -7.85
C PHE A 141 9.41 12.80 -8.96
N LYS A 142 9.91 13.91 -9.52
CA LYS A 142 9.19 14.68 -10.56
C LYS A 142 8.87 13.86 -11.82
N ARG A 143 9.64 12.80 -12.09
CA ARG A 143 9.43 11.93 -13.26
C ARG A 143 8.26 10.95 -13.10
N GLU A 144 7.83 10.70 -11.86
CA GLU A 144 6.91 9.62 -11.51
C GLU A 144 5.64 10.11 -10.79
N VAL A 145 5.67 11.32 -10.22
CA VAL A 145 4.50 11.95 -9.61
C VAL A 145 3.67 12.68 -10.66
N VAL A 146 2.38 12.35 -10.71
CA VAL A 146 1.36 13.11 -11.46
C VAL A 146 0.66 14.05 -10.47
N PRO A 147 0.70 15.39 -10.66
CA PRO A 147 0.05 16.32 -9.73
C PRO A 147 -1.45 16.08 -9.59
N VAL A 148 -1.93 16.03 -8.36
CA VAL A 148 -3.38 15.91 -8.06
C VAL A 148 -3.98 17.30 -7.93
N GLU A 149 -4.94 17.62 -8.79
CA GLU A 149 -5.68 18.87 -8.77
C GLU A 149 -6.86 18.81 -7.79
N ILE A 150 -6.85 19.66 -6.76
CA ILE A 150 -7.98 19.82 -5.83
C ILE A 150 -8.62 21.20 -6.01
N LYS A 151 -9.90 21.19 -6.41
CA LYS A 151 -10.72 22.40 -6.57
C LYS A 151 -11.37 22.76 -5.23
N GLY A 152 -10.91 23.87 -4.65
CA GLY A 152 -11.49 24.43 -3.43
C GLY A 152 -12.88 25.05 -3.68
N LYS A 153 -13.67 25.17 -2.61
CA LYS A 153 -15.07 25.68 -2.67
C LYS A 153 -15.22 27.06 -3.32
N LYS A 154 -14.18 27.90 -3.29
CA LYS A 154 -14.15 29.25 -3.88
C LYS A 154 -13.43 29.31 -5.25
N GLY A 155 -13.22 28.17 -5.90
CA GLY A 155 -12.55 28.08 -7.20
C GLY A 155 -11.01 28.11 -7.13
N LYS A 156 -10.40 28.29 -5.95
CA LYS A 156 -8.94 28.14 -5.78
C LYS A 156 -8.55 26.69 -6.08
N VAL A 157 -7.69 26.49 -7.07
CA VAL A 157 -7.10 25.19 -7.40
C VAL A 157 -5.79 25.03 -6.64
N THR A 158 -5.61 23.90 -5.98
CA THR A 158 -4.35 23.51 -5.32
C THR A 158 -3.85 22.24 -5.98
N TYR A 159 -2.57 22.22 -6.33
CA TYR A 159 -1.92 21.03 -6.88
C TYR A 159 -1.08 20.38 -5.79
N TYR A 160 -1.26 19.07 -5.63
CA TYR A 160 -0.46 18.23 -4.75
C TYR A 160 0.50 17.44 -5.62
N GLU A 161 1.79 17.81 -5.57
CA GLU A 161 2.84 17.28 -6.45
C GLU A 161 4.08 16.80 -5.69
N ASN A 162 4.08 16.90 -4.37
CA ASN A 162 5.15 16.43 -3.50
C ASN A 162 4.57 15.49 -2.43
N ASP A 163 5.31 14.44 -2.10
CA ASP A 163 5.02 13.63 -0.91
C ASP A 163 5.12 14.51 0.34
N GLU A 164 4.25 14.27 1.33
CA GLU A 164 4.11 15.15 2.51
C GLU A 164 4.44 14.48 3.84
N HIS A 165 4.73 13.17 3.84
CA HIS A 165 4.77 12.38 5.07
C HIS A 165 6.13 12.38 5.78
N MET A 166 7.23 12.60 5.06
CA MET A 166 8.58 12.60 5.64
C MET A 166 8.77 13.75 6.63
N ILE A 167 9.64 13.54 7.62
CA ILE A 167 10.05 14.58 8.58
C ILE A 167 11.30 15.27 8.00
N PRO A 168 11.21 16.52 7.50
CA PRO A 168 12.33 17.13 6.77
C PRO A 168 13.60 17.29 7.61
N ASP A 169 13.43 17.68 8.87
CA ASP A 169 14.51 17.91 9.84
C ASP A 169 14.69 16.74 10.82
N ALA A 170 14.39 15.51 10.36
CA ALA A 170 14.55 14.31 11.16
C ALA A 170 15.96 14.23 11.75
N ASN A 171 16.01 13.96 13.05
CA ASN A 171 17.26 13.77 13.80
C ASN A 171 17.03 12.77 14.94
N LEU A 172 18.11 12.07 15.29
CA LEU A 172 18.04 10.97 16.26
C LEU A 172 17.66 11.46 17.67
N GLU A 173 18.04 12.68 18.04
CA GLU A 173 17.70 13.27 19.33
C GLU A 173 16.18 13.45 19.50
N ALA A 174 15.50 13.97 18.48
CA ALA A 174 14.05 14.14 18.49
C ALA A 174 13.33 12.79 18.39
N MET A 175 13.81 11.89 17.53
CA MET A 175 13.20 10.56 17.34
C MET A 175 13.29 9.71 18.60
N SER A 176 14.44 9.68 19.28
CA SER A 176 14.64 8.87 20.50
C SER A 176 13.73 9.26 21.67
N LYS A 177 13.27 10.52 21.71
CA LYS A 177 12.32 11.03 22.71
C LYS A 177 10.88 10.55 22.49
N LEU A 178 10.56 9.98 21.32
CA LEU A 178 9.21 9.51 21.04
C LEU A 178 8.88 8.26 21.85
N PRO A 179 7.68 8.21 22.48
CA PRO A 179 7.25 7.05 23.23
C PRO A 179 6.96 5.87 22.27
N PRO A 180 7.13 4.62 22.74
CA PRO A 180 6.63 3.45 22.04
C PRO A 180 5.12 3.56 21.77
N ALA A 181 4.70 3.26 20.55
CA ALA A 181 3.33 3.50 20.09
C ALA A 181 2.36 2.34 20.40
N PHE A 182 2.86 1.10 20.51
CA PHE A 182 1.99 -0.09 20.53
C PHE A 182 2.23 -1.04 21.72
N LYS A 183 3.45 -1.09 22.25
CA LYS A 183 3.81 -1.93 23.40
C LYS A 183 4.65 -1.12 24.39
N LYS A 184 4.34 -1.20 25.69
CA LYS A 184 5.16 -0.54 26.72
C LYS A 184 6.58 -1.11 26.68
N GLY A 185 7.57 -0.24 26.52
CA GLY A 185 8.98 -0.64 26.36
C GLY A 185 9.29 -1.26 24.99
N GLY A 186 8.37 -1.16 24.02
CA GLY A 186 8.59 -1.59 22.65
C GLY A 186 9.53 -0.68 21.87
N VAL A 187 9.93 -1.13 20.68
CA VAL A 187 10.85 -0.40 19.80
C VAL A 187 10.13 0.46 18.77
N VAL A 188 8.84 0.20 18.52
CA VAL A 188 8.09 0.86 17.45
C VAL A 188 7.53 2.20 17.92
N THR A 189 7.77 3.26 17.14
CA THR A 189 7.29 4.63 17.38
C THR A 189 6.66 5.22 16.14
N ALA A 190 6.03 6.39 16.29
CA ALA A 190 5.46 7.13 15.17
C ALA A 190 6.50 7.61 14.14
N ALA A 191 7.79 7.70 14.49
CA ALA A 191 8.82 8.14 13.54
C ALA A 191 9.56 7.00 12.84
N ASN A 192 9.49 5.78 13.37
CA ASN A 192 10.14 4.59 12.79
C ASN A 192 9.15 3.56 12.21
N ALA A 193 7.85 3.86 12.26
CA ALA A 193 6.80 3.15 11.54
C ALA A 193 6.23 4.01 10.40
N SER A 194 5.68 3.38 9.36
CA SER A 194 4.93 4.09 8.33
C SER A 194 3.62 4.63 8.87
N GLY A 195 3.15 5.75 8.31
CA GLY A 195 1.88 6.36 8.69
C GLY A 195 0.65 5.78 8.00
N ILE A 196 -0.43 6.53 8.16
CA ILE A 196 -1.69 6.39 7.44
C ILE A 196 -1.67 7.39 6.30
N ASN A 197 -1.81 6.93 5.06
CA ASN A 197 -1.57 7.74 3.87
C ASN A 197 -2.66 7.54 2.82
N ASP A 198 -2.83 8.56 1.98
CA ASP A 198 -3.67 8.50 0.78
C ASP A 198 -2.76 8.52 -0.45
N GLY A 199 -3.09 7.74 -1.47
CA GLY A 199 -2.30 7.74 -2.70
C GLY A 199 -2.74 6.69 -3.72
N ALA A 200 -2.25 6.85 -4.95
CA ALA A 200 -2.45 5.89 -6.02
C ALA A 200 -1.19 5.76 -6.88
N ALA A 201 -0.93 4.55 -7.36
CA ALA A 201 0.13 4.24 -8.31
C ALA A 201 -0.43 3.34 -9.42
N GLY A 202 -0.04 3.60 -10.66
CA GLY A 202 -0.53 2.86 -11.82
C GLY A 202 0.59 2.46 -12.76
N ALA A 203 0.42 1.31 -13.42
CA ALA A 203 1.31 0.85 -14.47
C ALA A 203 0.49 0.23 -15.62
N VAL A 204 0.91 0.51 -16.85
CA VAL A 204 0.44 -0.21 -18.04
C VAL A 204 1.42 -1.34 -18.32
N ILE A 205 0.89 -2.56 -18.40
CA ILE A 205 1.66 -3.73 -18.78
C ILE A 205 1.15 -4.27 -20.12
N MET A 206 2.07 -4.80 -20.91
CA MET A 206 1.79 -5.25 -22.27
C MET A 206 2.55 -6.53 -22.58
N SER A 207 2.01 -7.34 -23.49
CA SER A 207 2.84 -8.34 -24.17
C SER A 207 3.93 -7.61 -24.98
N LYS A 208 5.11 -8.23 -25.08
CA LYS A 208 6.22 -7.67 -25.87
C LYS A 208 5.81 -7.47 -27.33
N GLU A 209 5.15 -8.47 -27.92
CA GLU A 209 4.65 -8.43 -29.30
C GLU A 209 3.69 -7.26 -29.52
N LYS A 210 2.76 -7.02 -28.59
CA LYS A 210 1.81 -5.91 -28.70
C LYS A 210 2.50 -4.55 -28.56
N ALA A 211 3.46 -4.43 -27.65
CA ALA A 211 4.25 -3.21 -27.49
C ALA A 211 5.03 -2.88 -28.77
N GLU A 212 5.69 -3.88 -29.39
CA GLU A 212 6.41 -3.72 -30.66
C GLU A 212 5.47 -3.34 -31.82
N LYS A 213 4.32 -4.02 -31.94
CA LYS A 213 3.29 -3.71 -32.96
C LYS A 213 2.74 -2.29 -32.85
N LEU A 214 2.65 -1.75 -31.64
CA LEU A 214 2.18 -0.38 -31.37
C LEU A 214 3.32 0.66 -31.35
N GLY A 215 4.57 0.25 -31.56
CA GLY A 215 5.73 1.17 -31.53
C GLY A 215 6.04 1.72 -30.13
N ILE A 216 5.59 1.05 -29.07
CA ILE A 216 5.81 1.47 -27.67
C ILE A 216 7.14 0.91 -27.18
N LYS A 217 8.02 1.78 -26.68
CA LYS A 217 9.28 1.39 -26.04
C LYS A 217 9.04 1.01 -24.58
N PRO A 218 9.22 -0.26 -24.17
CA PRO A 218 9.03 -0.66 -22.77
C PRO A 218 10.07 -0.03 -21.84
N LEU A 219 9.64 0.35 -20.63
CA LEU A 219 10.54 0.86 -19.58
C LEU A 219 11.27 -0.25 -18.84
N MET A 220 10.59 -1.37 -18.61
CA MET A 220 11.07 -2.52 -17.84
C MET A 220 10.53 -3.81 -18.43
N LYS A 221 11.21 -4.92 -18.14
CA LYS A 221 10.74 -6.28 -18.43
C LYS A 221 10.48 -7.00 -17.11
N LEU A 222 9.28 -7.52 -16.91
CA LEU A 222 8.98 -8.40 -15.78
C LEU A 222 9.67 -9.75 -16.01
N ILE A 223 10.66 -10.08 -15.17
CA ILE A 223 11.38 -11.36 -15.22
C ILE A 223 10.62 -12.44 -14.47
N ASN A 224 10.27 -12.17 -13.22
CA ASN A 224 9.50 -13.07 -12.38
C ASN A 224 8.71 -12.30 -11.32
N ILE A 225 7.65 -12.91 -10.81
CA ILE A 225 6.83 -12.42 -9.70
C ILE A 225 6.27 -13.62 -8.95
N CYS A 226 6.28 -13.58 -7.61
CA CYS A 226 5.69 -14.67 -6.83
C CYS A 226 5.23 -14.19 -5.44
N GLY A 227 4.31 -14.96 -4.85
CA GLY A 227 3.90 -14.81 -3.46
C GLY A 227 4.53 -15.86 -2.53
N ALA A 228 4.63 -15.54 -1.25
CA ALA A 228 4.95 -16.48 -0.19
C ALA A 228 4.09 -16.19 1.05
N GLY A 229 3.60 -17.24 1.70
CA GLY A 229 2.94 -17.15 3.00
C GLY A 229 3.94 -17.36 4.13
N MET A 230 3.61 -16.85 5.31
CA MET A 230 4.38 -17.06 6.52
C MET A 230 3.51 -16.91 7.77
N GLU A 231 4.12 -17.12 8.93
CA GLU A 231 3.49 -16.97 10.24
C GLU A 231 2.91 -15.56 10.43
N PRO A 232 1.60 -15.40 10.69
CA PRO A 232 0.96 -14.08 10.82
C PRO A 232 1.57 -13.19 11.90
N THR A 233 2.00 -13.78 13.02
CA THR A 233 2.61 -13.02 14.13
C THR A 233 3.95 -12.38 13.80
N LEU A 234 4.57 -12.76 12.67
CA LEU A 234 5.85 -12.26 12.17
C LEU A 234 5.75 -11.73 10.74
N MET A 235 4.55 -11.35 10.28
CA MET A 235 4.25 -11.05 8.87
C MET A 235 5.21 -10.04 8.20
N GLY A 236 5.84 -9.14 8.97
CA GLY A 236 6.87 -8.21 8.48
C GLY A 236 8.09 -8.89 7.84
N LEU A 237 8.33 -10.18 8.09
CA LEU A 237 9.40 -10.95 7.42
C LEU A 237 8.97 -11.54 6.07
N GLY A 238 7.75 -11.25 5.58
CA GLY A 238 7.25 -11.75 4.31
C GLY A 238 8.24 -11.56 3.15
N PRO A 239 8.86 -10.36 3.00
CA PRO A 239 9.90 -10.13 2.01
C PRO A 239 11.12 -11.06 2.15
N ALA A 240 11.54 -11.40 3.37
CA ALA A 240 12.68 -12.28 3.62
C ALA A 240 12.42 -13.73 3.13
N VAL A 241 11.15 -14.12 2.97
CA VAL A 241 10.75 -15.41 2.39
C VAL A 241 10.47 -15.30 0.89
N ALA A 242 9.77 -14.24 0.47
CA ALA A 242 9.33 -14.07 -0.91
C ALA A 242 10.48 -13.73 -1.87
N ILE A 243 11.44 -12.89 -1.46
CA ILE A 243 12.53 -12.45 -2.33
C ILE A 243 13.44 -13.62 -2.74
N PRO A 244 13.99 -14.44 -1.82
CA PRO A 244 14.85 -15.56 -2.22
C PRO A 244 14.12 -16.59 -3.09
N LYS A 245 12.83 -16.83 -2.82
CA LYS A 245 11.99 -17.69 -3.65
C LYS A 245 11.85 -17.14 -5.07
N CYS A 246 11.57 -15.85 -5.20
CA CYS A 246 11.39 -15.18 -6.49
C CYS A 246 12.68 -15.21 -7.33
N LEU A 247 13.82 -14.94 -6.70
CA LEU A 247 15.15 -14.99 -7.34
C LEU A 247 15.49 -16.41 -7.81
N LYS A 248 15.30 -17.41 -6.94
CA LYS A 248 15.51 -18.83 -7.30
C LYS A 248 14.67 -19.24 -8.49
N GLN A 249 13.39 -18.86 -8.54
CA GLN A 249 12.50 -19.14 -9.68
C GLN A 249 12.93 -18.40 -10.97
N ALA A 250 13.56 -17.24 -10.84
CA ALA A 250 14.13 -16.49 -11.94
C ALA A 250 15.52 -17.00 -12.37
N ASN A 251 16.09 -17.99 -11.67
CA ASN A 251 17.48 -18.43 -11.81
C ASN A 251 18.49 -17.29 -11.60
N MET A 252 18.27 -16.47 -10.57
CA MET A 252 19.11 -15.34 -10.14
C MET A 252 19.63 -15.52 -8.73
#